data_AF-Q8WH25-F1
#
_entry.id   AF-Q8WH25-F1
#
_cell.length_a   1.000
_cell.length_b   1.000
_cell.length_c   1.000
_cell.angle_alpha   90.00
_cell.angle_beta   90.00
_cell.angle_gamma   90.00
#
_symmetry.space_group_name_H-M   'P 1'
#
loop_
_entity.id
_entity.type
_entity.pdbx_description
1 polymer ?
#
loop_
_entity_poly.entity_id
_entity_poly.type
_entity_poly.pdbx_seq_one_letter_code
_entity_poly.pdbx_strand_id
1 'polypeptide(L)'
;FCAEALYKAQAETGEIKGHYLNATAGTCEEMIKRAVFARELGVPIVMHDYLTGGFTANTSLAHYCRDNGLLLHIHRAMHAVIDRQKNHGMHFRVLAKALRMSGGDHIHAGTVVGKLEGERDITLGFVDLLRDDFIEKDRSRGIYFTQDWVSLPGVIPVASGGIHVWHMPALTEIFGDDSVLQFGGGTLGHPWGNAPGAVANRVALEACVQARNEGRDLAREGNEIIREASKWSPELAAACEVWKEIKFEFPAMDTL
;
A
#
# COMPACT_ATOMS: atom_id res chain seq x y z
N PHE A 1 -12.99 19.51 -8.05
CA PHE A 1 -11.62 19.67 -7.54
C PHE A 1 -10.74 18.43 -7.72
N CYS A 2 -10.94 17.31 -7.00
CA CYS A 2 -10.03 16.15 -7.16
C CYS A 2 -10.04 15.57 -8.58
N ALA A 3 -11.21 15.37 -9.20
CA ALA A 3 -11.31 14.94 -10.59
C ALA A 3 -10.64 15.92 -11.57
N GLU A 4 -10.83 17.23 -11.38
CA GLU A 4 -10.18 18.27 -12.18
C GLU A 4 -8.63 18.21 -12.06
N ALA A 5 -8.11 18.10 -10.84
CA ALA A 5 -6.68 17.97 -10.60
C ALA A 5 -6.11 16.68 -11.21
N LEU A 6 -6.84 15.57 -11.10
CA LEU A 6 -6.50 14.28 -11.71
C LEU A 6 -6.37 14.41 -13.23
N TYR A 7 -7.39 14.95 -13.90
CA TYR A 7 -7.38 15.08 -15.35
C TYR A 7 -6.37 16.10 -15.86
N LYS A 8 -6.13 17.19 -15.12
CA LYS A 8 -5.05 18.13 -15.41
C LYS A 8 -3.68 17.45 -15.35
N ALA A 9 -3.37 16.73 -14.27
CA ALA A 9 -2.09 16.05 -14.12
C ALA A 9 -1.90 14.91 -15.15
N GLN A 10 -2.97 14.19 -15.49
CA GLN A 10 -2.95 13.18 -16.55
C GLN A 10 -2.66 13.81 -17.92
N ALA A 11 -3.30 14.93 -18.25
CA ALA A 11 -3.06 15.64 -19.50
C ALA A 11 -1.62 16.19 -19.60
N GLU A 12 -1.04 16.67 -18.49
CA GLU A 12 0.32 17.20 -18.45
C GLU A 12 1.41 16.12 -18.55
N THR A 13 1.14 14.91 -18.04
CA THR A 13 2.15 13.83 -17.95
C THR A 13 1.98 12.74 -19.00
N GLY A 14 0.79 12.56 -19.56
CA GLY A 14 0.48 11.46 -20.48
C GLY A 14 0.31 10.09 -19.80
N GLU A 15 0.47 10.00 -18.48
CA GLU A 15 0.27 8.79 -17.69
C GLU A 15 -1.11 8.81 -17.02
N ILE A 16 -1.78 7.65 -16.90
CA ILE A 16 -3.05 7.53 -16.16
C ILE A 16 -2.83 7.96 -14.69
N LYS A 17 -3.75 8.79 -14.17
CA LYS A 17 -3.74 9.26 -12.77
C LYS A 17 -5.00 8.82 -12.03
N GLY A 18 -4.86 8.65 -10.71
CA GLY A 18 -5.92 8.25 -9.81
C GLY A 18 -5.87 9.03 -8.50
N HIS A 19 -7.04 9.23 -7.87
CA HIS A 19 -7.14 9.71 -6.50
C HIS A 19 -8.26 8.92 -5.82
N TYR A 20 -7.96 8.28 -4.70
CA TYR A 20 -8.89 7.35 -4.05
C TYR A 20 -9.98 8.15 -3.33
N LEU A 21 -11.10 8.41 -4.00
CA LEU A 21 -12.22 9.14 -3.38
C LEU A 21 -12.90 8.26 -2.32
N ASN A 22 -12.97 8.74 -1.07
CA ASN A 22 -13.46 7.93 0.03
C ASN A 22 -14.99 7.81 0.05
N ALA A 23 -15.49 6.58 -0.15
CA ALA A 23 -16.91 6.24 -0.11
C ALA A 23 -17.43 5.94 1.30
N THR A 24 -16.56 5.77 2.30
CA THR A 24 -16.94 5.45 3.70
C THR A 24 -17.94 6.46 4.25
N ALA A 25 -19.10 5.99 4.71
CA ALA A 25 -20.19 6.82 5.18
C ALA A 25 -20.90 6.20 6.40
N GLY A 26 -21.75 6.99 7.07
CA GLY A 26 -22.52 6.54 8.23
C GLY A 26 -23.72 5.64 7.90
N THR A 27 -24.16 5.62 6.64
CA THR A 27 -25.21 4.71 6.14
C THR A 27 -24.83 4.17 4.76
N CYS A 28 -25.42 3.03 4.38
CA CYS A 28 -25.15 2.40 3.08
C CYS A 28 -25.63 3.27 1.90
N GLU A 29 -26.74 4.00 2.06
CA GLU A 29 -27.28 4.88 1.02
C GLU A 29 -26.31 6.02 0.70
N GLU A 30 -25.72 6.64 1.71
CA GLU A 30 -24.71 7.69 1.51
C GLU A 30 -23.39 7.12 0.96
N MET A 31 -23.00 5.90 1.35
CA MET A 31 -21.84 5.22 0.77
C MET A 31 -22.03 5.00 -0.74
N ILE A 32 -23.17 4.44 -1.15
CA ILE A 32 -23.47 4.20 -2.57
C ILE A 32 -23.63 5.52 -3.33
N LYS A 33 -24.29 6.53 -2.76
CA LYS A 33 -24.40 7.86 -3.39
C LYS A 33 -23.05 8.47 -3.71
N ARG A 34 -22.05 8.32 -2.82
CA ARG A 34 -20.67 8.78 -3.08
C ARG A 34 -20.00 7.99 -4.19
N ALA A 35 -20.15 6.66 -4.20
CA ALA A 35 -19.60 5.80 -5.24
C ALA A 35 -20.23 6.06 -6.62
N VAL A 36 -21.54 6.34 -6.67
CA VAL A 36 -22.26 6.77 -7.88
C VAL A 36 -21.67 8.06 -8.40
N PHE A 37 -21.46 9.06 -7.55
CA PHE A 37 -20.88 10.33 -7.99
C PHE A 37 -19.43 10.18 -8.49
N ALA A 38 -18.62 9.33 -7.84
CA ALA A 38 -17.27 9.01 -8.34
C ALA A 38 -17.32 8.38 -9.75
N ARG A 39 -18.26 7.46 -9.98
CA ARG A 39 -18.50 6.85 -11.29
C ARG A 39 -18.95 7.87 -12.33
N GLU A 40 -19.85 8.79 -11.98
CA GLU A 40 -20.29 9.88 -12.88
C GLU A 40 -19.16 10.81 -13.28
N LEU A 41 -18.19 11.04 -12.39
CA LEU A 41 -16.98 11.81 -12.68
C LEU A 41 -15.97 11.06 -13.56
N GLY A 42 -16.17 9.76 -13.80
CA GLY A 42 -15.29 8.91 -14.60
C GLY A 42 -13.93 8.61 -13.96
N VAL A 43 -13.77 8.79 -12.64
CA VAL A 43 -12.50 8.50 -11.97
C VAL A 43 -12.28 6.98 -11.86
N PRO A 44 -11.03 6.49 -11.88
CA PRO A 44 -10.78 5.05 -12.00
C PRO A 44 -10.88 4.28 -10.67
N ILE A 45 -10.90 4.96 -9.52
CA ILE A 45 -10.70 4.32 -8.22
C ILE A 45 -11.38 5.08 -7.07
N VAL A 46 -11.94 4.33 -6.13
CA VAL A 46 -12.48 4.82 -4.85
C VAL A 46 -11.79 4.12 -3.67
N MET A 47 -12.04 4.56 -2.44
CA MET A 47 -11.60 3.83 -1.24
C MET A 47 -12.69 3.63 -0.20
N HIS A 48 -12.48 2.63 0.67
CA HIS A 48 -13.37 2.30 1.78
C HIS A 48 -12.61 1.80 3.02
N ASP A 49 -13.07 2.20 4.21
CA ASP A 49 -12.57 1.72 5.49
C ASP A 49 -13.38 0.49 5.95
N TYR A 50 -13.01 -0.69 5.47
CA TYR A 50 -13.88 -1.88 5.54
C TYR A 50 -14.24 -2.36 6.96
N LEU A 51 -13.37 -2.16 7.96
CA LEU A 51 -13.67 -2.57 9.34
C LEU A 51 -14.62 -1.59 10.03
N THR A 52 -14.36 -0.29 9.89
CA THR A 52 -15.19 0.75 10.52
C THR A 52 -16.51 0.98 9.79
N GLY A 53 -16.53 0.82 8.46
CA GLY A 53 -17.76 0.77 7.68
C GLY A 53 -18.49 -0.58 7.81
N GLY A 54 -17.74 -1.65 8.09
CA GLY A 54 -18.24 -3.00 8.32
C GLY A 54 -18.30 -3.87 7.05
N PHE A 55 -18.16 -5.17 7.24
CA PHE A 55 -18.13 -6.16 6.14
C PHE A 55 -19.39 -6.16 5.26
N THR A 56 -20.57 -5.92 5.84
CA THR A 56 -21.84 -5.83 5.08
C THR A 56 -21.81 -4.69 4.06
N ALA A 57 -21.36 -3.50 4.49
CA ALA A 57 -21.22 -2.34 3.63
C ALA A 57 -20.11 -2.57 2.59
N ASN A 58 -18.96 -3.11 3.02
CA ASN A 58 -17.84 -3.39 2.13
C ASN A 58 -18.22 -4.34 0.99
N THR A 59 -18.90 -5.44 1.29
CA THR A 59 -19.30 -6.43 0.28
C THR A 59 -20.29 -5.82 -0.72
N SER A 60 -21.23 -4.99 -0.24
CA SER A 60 -22.13 -4.23 -1.11
C SER A 60 -21.37 -3.28 -2.04
N LEU A 61 -20.37 -2.57 -1.52
CA LEU A 61 -19.54 -1.67 -2.30
C LEU A 61 -18.65 -2.41 -3.31
N ALA A 62 -18.09 -3.57 -2.93
CA ALA A 62 -17.28 -4.40 -3.82
C ALA A 62 -18.09 -4.91 -5.03
N HIS A 63 -19.33 -5.35 -4.82
CA HIS A 63 -20.24 -5.70 -5.91
C HIS A 63 -20.55 -4.49 -6.80
N TYR A 64 -20.87 -3.33 -6.20
CA TYR A 64 -21.10 -2.11 -6.96
C TYR A 64 -19.89 -1.72 -7.82
N CYS A 65 -18.68 -1.77 -7.26
CA CYS A 65 -17.43 -1.49 -7.96
C CYS A 65 -17.19 -2.44 -9.14
N ARG A 66 -17.43 -3.75 -8.96
CA ARG A 66 -17.36 -4.75 -10.03
C ARG A 66 -18.30 -4.40 -11.20
N ASP A 67 -19.55 -4.08 -10.91
CA ASP A 67 -20.57 -3.83 -11.93
C ASP A 67 -20.37 -2.47 -12.64
N ASN A 68 -19.59 -1.56 -12.04
CA ASN A 68 -19.40 -0.20 -12.53
C ASN A 68 -17.96 0.12 -12.97
N GLY A 69 -17.05 -0.85 -12.95
CA GLY A 69 -15.67 -0.67 -13.41
C GLY A 69 -14.86 0.30 -12.55
N LEU A 70 -15.11 0.36 -11.24
CA LEU A 70 -14.33 1.14 -10.30
C LEU A 70 -13.36 0.22 -9.54
N LEU A 71 -12.08 0.58 -9.51
CA LEU A 71 -11.16 -0.04 -8.56
C LEU A 71 -11.53 0.34 -7.12
N LEU A 72 -11.31 -0.57 -6.18
CA LEU A 72 -11.65 -0.41 -4.76
C LEU A 72 -10.42 -0.57 -3.87
N HIS A 73 -9.87 0.57 -3.41
CA HIS A 73 -8.80 0.60 -2.43
C HIS A 73 -9.33 0.41 -1.01
N ILE A 74 -8.81 -0.57 -0.27
CA ILE A 74 -9.25 -0.83 1.10
C ILE A 74 -8.26 -0.30 2.11
N HIS A 75 -8.73 0.58 2.98
CA HIS A 75 -7.99 1.04 4.14
C HIS A 75 -8.43 0.25 5.39
N ARG A 76 -7.47 -0.11 6.24
CA ARG A 76 -7.67 -1.02 7.38
C ARG A 76 -7.86 -0.30 8.71
N ALA A 77 -8.49 0.88 8.71
CA ALA A 77 -8.74 1.63 9.95
C ALA A 77 -9.32 0.71 11.03
N MET A 78 -8.91 0.90 12.29
CA MET A 78 -9.27 0.06 13.45
C MET A 78 -8.59 -1.32 13.56
N HIS A 79 -7.86 -1.82 12.54
CA HIS A 79 -7.29 -3.18 12.60
C HIS A 79 -6.41 -3.45 13.84
N ALA A 80 -5.54 -2.50 14.20
CA ALA A 80 -4.62 -2.62 15.34
C ALA A 80 -5.30 -2.62 16.71
N VAL A 81 -6.60 -2.30 16.79
CA VAL A 81 -7.40 -2.54 18.00
C VAL A 81 -7.60 -4.04 18.23
N ILE A 82 -7.60 -4.82 17.15
CA ILE A 82 -7.93 -6.25 17.11
C ILE A 82 -6.68 -7.11 16.97
N ASP A 83 -5.68 -6.67 16.20
CA ASP A 83 -4.60 -7.53 15.73
C ASP A 83 -3.20 -7.25 16.32
N ARG A 84 -3.07 -6.28 17.24
CA ARG A 84 -1.77 -5.86 17.74
C ARG A 84 -1.18 -6.74 18.84
N GLN A 85 -2.02 -7.37 19.65
CA GLN A 85 -1.56 -8.12 20.82
C GLN A 85 -1.54 -9.62 20.53
N LYS A 86 -0.37 -10.25 20.66
CA LYS A 86 -0.18 -11.68 20.41
C LYS A 86 -1.12 -12.57 21.26
N ASN A 87 -1.43 -12.15 22.48
CA ASN A 87 -2.16 -12.95 23.47
C ASN A 87 -3.70 -12.87 23.34
N HIS A 88 -4.25 -11.88 22.62
CA HIS A 88 -5.70 -11.70 22.51
C HIS A 88 -6.09 -10.93 21.25
N GLY A 89 -7.13 -11.39 20.57
CA GLY A 89 -7.70 -10.74 19.40
C GLY A 89 -7.69 -11.65 18.17
N MET A 90 -7.52 -11.05 16.99
CA MET A 90 -7.45 -11.77 15.72
C MET A 90 -6.27 -11.23 14.91
N HIS A 91 -5.28 -12.07 14.64
CA HIS A 91 -4.12 -11.64 13.85
C HIS A 91 -4.52 -11.15 12.45
N PHE A 92 -3.84 -10.12 11.94
CA PHE A 92 -4.15 -9.44 10.67
C PHE A 92 -4.31 -10.39 9.47
N ARG A 93 -3.50 -11.45 9.33
CA ARG A 93 -3.67 -12.48 8.30
C ARG A 93 -5.10 -13.03 8.17
N VAL A 94 -5.87 -13.11 9.25
CA VAL A 94 -7.29 -13.53 9.22
C VAL A 94 -8.15 -12.43 8.58
N LEU A 95 -7.92 -11.18 8.97
CA LEU A 95 -8.60 -10.00 8.43
C LEU A 95 -8.26 -9.79 6.94
N ALA A 96 -7.01 -10.07 6.53
CA ALA A 96 -6.56 -10.04 5.14
C ALA A 96 -7.31 -11.07 4.28
N LYS A 97 -7.43 -12.32 4.74
CA LYS A 97 -8.26 -13.35 4.07
C LYS A 97 -9.72 -12.92 4.00
N ALA A 98 -10.27 -12.42 5.10
CA ALA A 98 -11.66 -11.96 5.16
C ALA A 98 -11.94 -10.83 4.17
N LEU A 99 -10.99 -9.90 4.00
CA LEU A 99 -11.10 -8.85 3.00
C LEU A 99 -11.00 -9.40 1.57
N ARG A 100 -10.03 -10.27 1.27
CA ARG A 100 -9.92 -10.89 -0.07
C ARG A 100 -11.21 -11.61 -0.49
N MET A 101 -11.91 -12.24 0.47
CA MET A 101 -13.23 -12.83 0.24
C MET A 101 -14.36 -11.79 0.09
N SER A 102 -14.36 -10.73 0.92
CA SER A 102 -15.39 -9.67 0.86
C SER A 102 -15.29 -8.81 -0.41
N GLY A 103 -14.07 -8.61 -0.91
CA GLY A 103 -13.76 -7.85 -2.11
C GLY A 103 -13.03 -6.53 -1.81
N GLY A 104 -11.95 -6.32 -2.56
CA GLY A 104 -11.11 -5.12 -2.56
C GLY A 104 -9.92 -5.37 -3.47
N ASP A 105 -9.53 -4.38 -4.28
CA ASP A 105 -8.42 -4.54 -5.23
C ASP A 105 -7.07 -4.24 -4.57
N HIS A 106 -7.07 -3.35 -3.57
CA HIS A 106 -5.91 -3.06 -2.73
C HIS A 106 -6.23 -3.27 -1.25
N ILE A 107 -5.23 -3.58 -0.42
CA ILE A 107 -5.33 -3.46 1.04
C ILE A 107 -4.00 -3.03 1.66
N HIS A 108 -4.05 -2.15 2.67
CA HIS A 108 -2.87 -1.82 3.47
C HIS A 108 -2.28 -3.05 4.17
N ALA A 109 -1.00 -3.33 3.94
CA ALA A 109 -0.29 -4.51 4.42
C ALA A 109 0.84 -4.19 5.42
N GLY A 110 1.05 -2.92 5.75
CA GLY A 110 2.16 -2.50 6.61
C GLY A 110 3.42 -2.21 5.80
N THR A 111 4.48 -1.76 6.47
CA THR A 111 5.71 -1.30 5.81
C THR A 111 6.97 -2.02 6.27
N VAL A 112 6.90 -2.75 7.40
CA VAL A 112 8.04 -3.33 8.14
C VAL A 112 9.00 -2.27 8.71
N VAL A 113 9.43 -1.32 7.88
CA VAL A 113 10.46 -0.30 8.21
C VAL A 113 9.87 1.07 8.58
N GLY A 114 8.56 1.26 8.46
CA GLY A 114 7.90 2.53 8.71
C GLY A 114 7.45 2.72 10.16
N LYS A 115 6.64 3.76 10.38
CA LYS A 115 6.24 4.19 11.74
C LYS A 115 5.23 3.28 12.45
N LEU A 116 4.60 2.35 11.74
CA LEU A 116 3.62 1.42 12.29
C LEU A 116 4.23 0.03 12.32
N GLU A 117 3.88 -0.74 13.35
CA GLU A 117 4.42 -2.09 13.52
C GLU A 117 4.12 -3.01 12.32
N GLY A 118 5.11 -3.84 12.00
CA GLY A 118 5.01 -4.98 11.10
C GLY A 118 6.27 -5.82 11.20
N GLU A 119 6.17 -7.02 11.75
CA GLU A 119 7.27 -7.99 11.73
C GLU A 119 7.42 -8.55 10.30
N ARG A 120 8.66 -8.72 9.84
CA ARG A 120 8.97 -8.99 8.43
C ARG A 120 8.44 -10.34 7.97
N ASP A 121 8.73 -11.42 8.70
CA ASP A 121 8.37 -12.77 8.27
C ASP A 121 6.85 -13.00 8.32
N ILE A 122 6.18 -12.45 9.34
CA ILE A 122 4.72 -12.39 9.42
C ILE A 122 4.15 -11.62 8.22
N THR A 123 4.75 -10.47 7.88
CA THR A 123 4.28 -9.62 6.77
C THR A 123 4.38 -10.33 5.43
N LEU A 124 5.53 -10.96 5.15
CA LEU A 124 5.70 -11.76 3.95
C LEU A 124 4.63 -12.86 3.87
N GLY A 125 4.38 -13.58 4.97
CA GLY A 125 3.36 -14.62 5.01
C GLY A 125 1.95 -14.16 4.65
N PHE A 126 1.49 -13.02 5.16
CA PHE A 126 0.15 -12.53 4.80
C PHE A 126 0.09 -11.76 3.47
N VAL A 127 1.22 -11.27 2.95
CA VAL A 127 1.32 -10.74 1.58
C VAL A 127 1.13 -11.88 0.57
N ASP A 128 1.76 -13.03 0.79
CA ASP A 128 1.56 -14.23 -0.03
C ASP A 128 0.08 -14.65 -0.01
N LEU A 129 -0.56 -14.66 1.18
CA LEU A 129 -2.00 -14.94 1.32
C LEU A 129 -2.91 -13.95 0.57
N LEU A 130 -2.48 -12.72 0.35
CA LEU A 130 -3.24 -11.71 -0.38
C LEU A 130 -3.10 -11.84 -1.89
N ARG A 131 -1.92 -12.24 -2.40
CA ARG A 131 -1.62 -12.25 -3.83
C ARG A 131 -1.75 -13.62 -4.47
N ASP A 132 -1.21 -14.64 -3.84
CA ASP A 132 -0.97 -15.93 -4.49
C ASP A 132 -2.24 -16.76 -4.56
N ASP A 133 -2.27 -17.72 -5.48
CA ASP A 133 -3.40 -18.66 -5.62
C ASP A 133 -3.30 -19.82 -4.62
N PHE A 134 -2.09 -20.27 -4.34
CA PHE A 134 -1.83 -21.38 -3.44
C PHE A 134 -0.65 -21.07 -2.51
N ILE A 135 -0.89 -21.16 -1.20
CA ILE A 135 0.08 -20.83 -0.16
C ILE A 135 0.24 -22.04 0.75
N GLU A 136 1.44 -22.61 0.81
CA GLU A 136 1.73 -23.75 1.69
C GLU A 136 1.75 -23.35 3.17
N LYS A 137 1.47 -24.32 4.04
CA LYS A 137 1.67 -24.17 5.48
C LYS A 137 3.14 -23.87 5.79
N ASP A 138 3.39 -22.70 6.37
CA ASP A 138 4.69 -22.30 6.87
C ASP A 138 4.56 -21.58 8.23
N ARG A 139 4.93 -22.28 9.30
CA ARG A 139 4.88 -21.72 10.66
C ARG A 139 5.92 -20.64 10.91
N SER A 140 7.01 -20.62 10.14
CA SER A 140 8.05 -19.59 10.23
C SER A 140 7.61 -18.24 9.67
N ARG A 141 6.49 -18.21 8.94
CA ARG A 141 5.78 -16.99 8.50
C ARG A 141 4.37 -16.86 9.09
N GLY A 142 4.07 -17.68 10.10
CA GLY A 142 2.78 -17.68 10.78
C GLY A 142 1.60 -18.19 9.92
N ILE A 143 1.89 -18.96 8.87
CA ILE A 143 0.88 -19.64 8.05
C ILE A 143 0.62 -21.02 8.67
N TYR A 144 -0.52 -21.14 9.35
CA TYR A 144 -0.87 -22.36 10.10
C TYR A 144 -1.46 -23.47 9.22
N PHE A 145 -2.07 -23.08 8.10
CA PHE A 145 -2.78 -23.96 7.19
C PHE A 145 -2.44 -23.57 5.76
N THR A 146 -2.25 -24.58 4.91
CA THR A 146 -2.22 -24.40 3.47
C THR A 146 -3.53 -23.75 3.02
N GLN A 147 -3.44 -22.73 2.16
CA GLN A 147 -4.58 -22.00 1.62
C GLN A 147 -4.58 -22.13 0.10
N ASP A 148 -5.69 -22.60 -0.45
CA ASP A 148 -5.98 -22.57 -1.88
C ASP A 148 -7.10 -21.56 -2.12
N TRP A 149 -6.90 -20.67 -3.09
CA TRP A 149 -7.85 -19.62 -3.47
C TRP A 149 -8.63 -19.95 -4.74
N VAL A 150 -8.32 -21.07 -5.41
CA VAL A 150 -9.03 -21.59 -6.57
C VAL A 150 -9.39 -20.50 -7.59
N SER A 151 -8.38 -19.72 -7.97
CA SER A 151 -8.44 -18.62 -8.93
C SER A 151 -9.20 -17.36 -8.49
N LEU A 152 -9.49 -17.20 -7.19
CA LEU A 152 -9.94 -15.90 -6.68
C LEU A 152 -8.84 -14.86 -6.91
N PRO A 153 -9.13 -13.70 -7.53
CA PRO A 153 -8.11 -12.69 -7.81
C PRO A 153 -7.30 -12.29 -6.56
N GLY A 154 -6.01 -12.01 -6.80
CA GLY A 154 -5.13 -11.45 -5.78
C GLY A 154 -5.51 -10.00 -5.42
N VAL A 155 -5.03 -9.55 -4.27
CA VAL A 155 -5.20 -8.19 -3.76
C VAL A 155 -3.82 -7.53 -3.70
N ILE A 156 -3.68 -6.32 -4.24
CA ILE A 156 -2.40 -5.61 -4.23
C ILE A 156 -2.12 -5.10 -2.80
N PRO A 157 -1.01 -5.53 -2.16
CA PRO A 157 -0.61 -5.02 -0.86
C PRO A 157 -0.13 -3.56 -0.97
N VAL A 158 -0.60 -2.72 -0.05
CA VAL A 158 -0.23 -1.31 0.03
C VAL A 158 0.69 -1.10 1.24
N ALA A 159 1.92 -0.70 0.98
CA ALA A 159 2.87 -0.29 2.01
C ALA A 159 2.74 1.22 2.24
N SER A 160 2.30 1.61 3.44
CA SER A 160 2.01 3.01 3.76
C SER A 160 2.27 3.33 5.23
N GLY A 161 2.84 4.52 5.48
CA GLY A 161 2.98 5.10 6.81
C GLY A 161 4.44 5.22 7.28
N GLY A 162 4.92 6.46 7.39
CA GLY A 162 6.26 6.76 7.93
C GLY A 162 7.40 6.29 7.04
N ILE A 163 7.19 6.20 5.73
CA ILE A 163 8.22 5.82 4.75
C ILE A 163 8.67 7.04 3.92
N HIS A 164 9.91 6.98 3.44
CA HIS A 164 10.60 8.00 2.64
C HIS A 164 11.63 7.33 1.72
N VAL A 165 12.34 8.11 0.89
CA VAL A 165 13.22 7.62 -0.19
C VAL A 165 14.27 6.58 0.24
N TRP A 166 14.85 6.71 1.44
CA TRP A 166 15.80 5.72 1.98
C TRP A 166 15.20 4.33 2.25
N HIS A 167 13.88 4.22 2.37
CA HIS A 167 13.19 2.94 2.52
C HIS A 167 12.89 2.26 1.18
N MET A 168 13.07 2.94 0.04
CA MET A 168 12.69 2.43 -1.27
C MET A 168 13.34 1.08 -1.64
N PRO A 169 14.65 0.85 -1.40
CA PRO A 169 15.27 -0.44 -1.72
C PRO A 169 14.66 -1.58 -0.91
N ALA A 170 14.46 -1.37 0.41
CA ALA A 170 13.86 -2.38 1.29
C ALA A 170 12.40 -2.67 0.93
N LEU A 171 11.61 -1.64 0.61
CA LEU A 171 10.22 -1.84 0.19
C LEU A 171 10.12 -2.59 -1.15
N THR A 172 10.99 -2.26 -2.11
CA THR A 172 11.07 -2.94 -3.41
C THR A 172 11.45 -4.41 -3.25
N GLU A 173 12.35 -4.71 -2.30
CA GLU A 173 12.78 -6.07 -1.99
C GLU A 173 11.69 -6.86 -1.26
N ILE A 174 11.02 -6.27 -0.26
CA ILE A 174 9.98 -6.93 0.54
C ILE A 174 8.73 -7.22 -0.28
N PHE A 175 8.23 -6.23 -1.01
CA PHE A 175 6.91 -6.30 -1.63
C PHE A 175 6.97 -6.64 -3.12
N GLY A 176 8.07 -6.38 -3.81
CA GLY A 176 8.16 -6.59 -5.26
C GLY A 176 7.24 -5.66 -6.06
N ASP A 177 7.06 -5.98 -7.34
CA ASP A 177 6.38 -5.11 -8.32
C ASP A 177 4.87 -4.99 -8.08
N ASP A 178 4.22 -6.09 -7.67
CA ASP A 178 2.78 -6.11 -7.38
C ASP A 178 2.51 -5.53 -5.99
N SER A 179 2.75 -4.24 -5.84
CA SER A 179 2.53 -3.48 -4.61
C SER A 179 2.27 -1.99 -4.88
N VAL A 180 1.68 -1.30 -3.91
CA VAL A 180 1.57 0.17 -3.92
C VAL A 180 2.36 0.74 -2.75
N LEU A 181 3.32 1.61 -3.03
CA LEU A 181 4.12 2.30 -2.02
C LEU A 181 3.60 3.75 -1.83
N GLN A 182 3.10 4.08 -0.64
CA GLN A 182 2.47 5.38 -0.37
C GLN A 182 3.33 6.29 0.50
N PHE A 183 3.74 7.41 -0.09
CA PHE A 183 4.56 8.44 0.55
C PHE A 183 3.72 9.69 0.82
N GLY A 184 2.97 9.73 1.93
CA GLY A 184 2.23 10.93 2.35
C GLY A 184 3.20 12.03 2.80
N GLY A 185 3.67 11.95 4.05
CA GLY A 185 4.68 12.88 4.58
C GLY A 185 5.99 12.87 3.78
N GLY A 186 6.38 11.71 3.24
CA GLY A 186 7.53 11.56 2.35
C GLY A 186 7.40 12.23 0.96
N THR A 187 6.24 12.82 0.64
CA THR A 187 6.05 13.67 -0.55
C THR A 187 5.76 15.11 -0.15
N LEU A 188 4.72 15.32 0.67
CA LEU A 188 4.28 16.67 1.06
C LEU A 188 5.28 17.39 1.97
N GLY A 189 6.13 16.63 2.68
CA GLY A 189 7.21 17.17 3.52
C GLY A 189 8.51 17.46 2.77
N HIS A 190 8.54 17.29 1.44
CA HIS A 190 9.71 17.61 0.64
C HIS A 190 10.00 19.14 0.69
N PRO A 191 11.27 19.57 0.84
CA PRO A 191 11.60 20.98 1.08
C PRO A 191 11.23 21.91 -0.09
N TRP A 192 10.99 21.35 -1.29
CA TRP A 192 10.61 22.09 -2.50
C TRP A 192 9.15 21.88 -2.91
N GLY A 193 8.32 21.31 -2.02
CA GLY A 193 6.90 21.07 -2.26
C GLY A 193 6.57 19.75 -2.96
N ASN A 194 5.28 19.55 -3.23
CA ASN A 194 4.71 18.24 -3.56
C ASN A 194 5.25 17.64 -4.87
N ALA A 195 5.36 18.44 -5.94
CA ALA A 195 5.80 17.92 -7.23
C ALA A 195 7.26 17.43 -7.19
N PRO A 196 8.24 18.19 -6.66
CA PRO A 196 9.58 17.67 -6.40
C PRO A 196 9.60 16.45 -5.48
N GLY A 197 8.78 16.41 -4.43
CA GLY A 197 8.66 15.23 -3.57
C GLY A 197 8.18 13.99 -4.33
N ALA A 198 7.22 14.16 -5.24
CA ALA A 198 6.73 13.07 -6.09
C ALA A 198 7.80 12.60 -7.07
N VAL A 199 8.56 13.52 -7.68
CA VAL A 199 9.70 13.21 -8.54
C VAL A 199 10.77 12.43 -7.77
N ALA A 200 11.15 12.87 -6.57
CA ALA A 200 12.14 12.19 -5.74
C ALA A 200 11.75 10.72 -5.46
N ASN A 201 10.50 10.48 -5.06
CA ASN A 201 10.01 9.12 -4.82
C ASN A 201 9.97 8.28 -6.11
N ARG A 202 9.54 8.86 -7.25
CA ARG A 202 9.51 8.15 -8.53
C ARG A 202 10.91 7.78 -9.01
N VAL A 203 11.87 8.71 -8.95
CA VAL A 203 13.27 8.46 -9.31
C VAL A 203 13.88 7.35 -8.43
N ALA A 204 13.67 7.42 -7.11
CA ALA A 204 14.17 6.40 -6.19
C ALA A 204 13.61 5.00 -6.52
N LEU A 205 12.31 4.90 -6.84
CA LEU A 205 11.67 3.64 -7.20
C LEU A 205 12.26 3.07 -8.51
N GLU A 206 12.30 3.87 -9.57
CA GLU A 206 12.80 3.42 -10.88
C GLU A 206 14.28 3.02 -10.81
N ALA A 207 15.10 3.74 -10.04
CA ALA A 207 16.50 3.36 -9.80
C ALA A 207 16.61 2.01 -9.08
N CYS A 208 15.76 1.74 -8.09
CA CYS A 208 15.74 0.45 -7.39
C CYS A 208 15.28 -0.69 -8.31
N VAL A 209 14.23 -0.47 -9.11
CA VAL A 209 13.74 -1.47 -10.07
C VAL A 209 14.79 -1.77 -11.13
N GLN A 210 15.43 -0.74 -11.69
CA GLN A 210 16.52 -0.91 -12.65
C GLN A 210 17.67 -1.73 -12.04
N ALA A 211 18.18 -1.31 -10.88
CA ALA A 211 19.28 -1.99 -10.21
C ALA A 211 18.97 -3.46 -9.90
N ARG A 212 17.75 -3.75 -9.40
CA ARG A 212 17.28 -5.12 -9.16
C ARG A 212 17.27 -5.94 -10.45
N ASN A 213 16.75 -5.37 -11.53
CA ASN A 213 16.66 -6.06 -12.83
C ASN A 213 18.05 -6.26 -13.47
N GLU A 214 19.03 -5.43 -13.13
CA GLU A 214 20.45 -5.60 -13.48
C GLU A 214 21.19 -6.61 -12.57
N GLY A 215 20.49 -7.19 -11.59
CA GLY A 215 21.03 -8.23 -10.71
C GLY A 215 21.72 -7.72 -9.44
N ARG A 216 21.58 -6.43 -9.10
CA ARG A 216 22.12 -5.87 -7.85
C ARG A 216 21.30 -6.32 -6.64
N ASP A 217 21.98 -6.48 -5.51
CA ASP A 217 21.34 -6.88 -4.25
C ASP A 217 20.82 -5.64 -3.52
N LEU A 218 19.50 -5.40 -3.57
CA LEU A 218 18.88 -4.22 -2.93
C LEU A 218 19.07 -4.19 -1.40
N ALA A 219 19.17 -5.35 -0.74
CA ALA A 219 19.35 -5.41 0.71
C ALA A 219 20.76 -4.97 1.13
N ARG A 220 21.76 -5.17 0.26
CA ARG A 220 23.16 -4.82 0.53
C ARG A 220 23.56 -3.48 -0.08
N GLU A 221 23.09 -3.20 -1.29
CA GLU A 221 23.53 -2.08 -2.14
C GLU A 221 22.51 -0.93 -2.16
N GLY A 222 21.36 -1.06 -1.51
CA GLY A 222 20.25 -0.10 -1.59
C GLY A 222 20.65 1.36 -1.31
N ASN A 223 21.47 1.58 -0.28
CA ASN A 223 21.95 2.94 0.04
C ASN A 223 22.87 3.51 -1.05
N GLU A 224 23.65 2.67 -1.72
CA GLU A 224 24.54 3.09 -2.81
C GLU A 224 23.73 3.44 -4.06
N ILE A 225 22.73 2.63 -4.40
CA ILE A 225 21.78 2.88 -5.50
C ILE A 225 21.09 4.25 -5.33
N ILE A 226 20.58 4.54 -4.14
CA ILE A 226 19.93 5.83 -3.86
C ILE A 226 20.92 7.00 -3.96
N ARG A 227 22.14 6.83 -3.45
CA ARG A 227 23.19 7.85 -3.59
C ARG A 227 23.59 8.07 -5.05
N GLU A 228 23.69 7.02 -5.85
CA GLU A 228 23.97 7.13 -7.29
C GLU A 228 22.88 7.91 -8.03
N ALA A 229 21.61 7.60 -7.77
CA ALA A 229 20.48 8.33 -8.34
C ALA A 229 20.46 9.81 -7.92
N SER A 230 20.82 10.11 -6.68
CA SER A 230 20.88 11.50 -6.16
C SER A 230 21.95 12.38 -6.85
N LYS A 231 22.94 11.79 -7.54
CA LYS A 231 23.95 12.57 -8.29
C LYS A 231 23.35 13.31 -9.49
N TRP A 232 22.25 12.80 -10.04
CA TRP A 232 21.61 13.36 -11.25
C TRP A 232 20.16 13.80 -11.03
N SER A 233 19.53 13.46 -9.91
CA SER A 233 18.23 14.03 -9.49
C SER A 233 18.39 14.94 -8.27
N PRO A 234 18.32 16.28 -8.45
CA PRO A 234 18.37 17.24 -7.35
C PRO A 234 17.23 17.08 -6.35
N GLU A 235 16.03 16.70 -6.81
CA GLU A 235 14.87 16.44 -5.96
C GLU A 235 15.14 15.25 -5.04
N LEU A 236 15.66 14.15 -5.57
CA LEU A 236 16.05 13.00 -4.74
C LEU A 236 17.17 13.38 -3.76
N ALA A 237 18.17 14.15 -4.18
CA ALA A 237 19.23 14.61 -3.29
C ALA A 237 18.68 15.42 -2.10
N ALA A 238 17.75 16.33 -2.36
CA ALA A 238 17.09 17.13 -1.33
C ALA A 238 16.26 16.26 -0.36
N ALA A 239 15.48 15.31 -0.89
CA ALA A 239 14.74 14.34 -0.09
C ALA A 239 15.66 13.49 0.81
N CYS A 240 16.77 13.01 0.24
CA CYS A 240 17.75 12.20 0.94
C CYS A 240 18.36 12.95 2.13
N GLU A 241 18.72 14.22 1.96
CA GLU A 241 19.30 15.03 3.04
C GLU A 241 18.32 15.26 4.19
N VAL A 242 17.04 15.49 3.89
CA VAL A 242 16.01 15.75 4.91
C VAL A 242 15.74 14.54 5.79
N TRP A 243 15.79 13.32 5.24
CA TRP A 243 15.36 12.11 5.97
C TRP A 243 16.46 11.09 6.28
N LYS A 244 17.74 11.41 6.05
CA LYS A 244 18.85 10.45 6.21
C LYS A 244 19.00 9.85 7.61
N GLU A 245 18.63 10.58 8.65
CA GLU A 245 18.72 10.12 10.06
C GLU A 245 17.41 9.53 10.58
N ILE A 246 16.34 9.54 9.79
CA ILE A 246 15.02 9.09 10.27
C ILE A 246 14.90 7.57 10.10
N LYS A 247 14.70 6.88 11.23
CA LYS A 247 14.44 5.44 11.30
C LYS A 247 13.40 5.15 12.38
N PHE A 248 12.68 4.05 12.21
CA PHE A 248 11.72 3.55 13.18
C PHE A 248 12.15 2.17 13.67
N GLU A 249 12.96 2.15 14.74
CA GLU A 249 13.53 0.92 15.30
C GLU A 249 12.94 0.67 16.70
N PHE A 250 11.88 -0.14 16.74
CA PHE A 250 11.18 -0.49 17.98
C PHE A 250 10.93 -2.01 18.03
N PRO A 251 10.95 -2.63 19.22
CA PRO A 251 10.52 -4.01 19.36
C PRO A 251 9.07 -4.20 18.89
N ALA A 252 8.84 -5.23 18.08
CA ALA A 252 7.49 -5.63 17.67
C ALA A 252 6.75 -6.31 18.84
N MET A 253 5.48 -5.96 19.02
CA MET A 253 4.59 -6.56 20.01
C MET A 253 4.02 -7.89 19.49
N ASP A 254 3.57 -7.92 18.24
CA ASP A 254 3.15 -9.15 17.58
C ASP A 254 4.36 -9.84 16.93
N THR A 255 4.66 -11.03 17.42
CA THR A 255 5.79 -11.88 16.99
C THR A 255 5.30 -13.32 16.89
N LEU A 256 5.95 -14.15 16.07
CA LEU A 256 5.58 -15.55 15.82
C LEU A 256 5.52 -16.42 17.09
#